data_AF-A0A7Y1VJA5-F1
#
_entry.id   AF-A0A7Y1VJA5-F1
#
_cell.length_a   1.000
_cell.length_b   1.000
_cell.length_c   1.000
_cell.angle_alpha   90.00
_cell.angle_beta   90.00
_cell.angle_gamma   90.00
#
_symmetry.space_group_name_H-M   'P 1'
#
loop_
_entity.id
_entity.type
_entity.pdbx_description
1 polymer ?
#
loop_
_entity_poly.entity_id
_entity_poly.type
_entity_poly.pdbx_seq_one_letter_code
_entity_poly.pdbx_strand_id
1 'polypeptide(L)'
;MHYKSVIISAIIVWTIAVLAFVGSYFVPVMEDPDLQANWVLSIALIPAALIGAHIYYRKGHQTNGLKLGLAMFGVAILMDAIITVHFLIMPYGGNYISFFTDPGFWLIGVEYVTVVAAYWQIEKAVGVVREVSRDGAKVTQRRKRFKSSVRSETATKERLSQNLNNLLN
;
A
#
# COMPACT_ATOMS: atom_id res chain seq x y z
N MET A 1 14.88 -7.48 -4.53
CA MET A 1 13.43 -7.74 -4.51
C MET A 1 13.18 -9.01 -3.70
N HIS A 2 12.26 -8.99 -2.73
CA HIS A 2 12.01 -10.16 -1.86
C HIS A 2 10.97 -11.10 -2.47
N TYR A 3 11.40 -12.05 -3.29
CA TYR A 3 10.52 -12.92 -4.09
C TYR A 3 9.47 -13.66 -3.28
N LYS A 4 9.81 -14.19 -2.09
CA LYS A 4 8.83 -14.84 -1.20
C LYS A 4 7.65 -13.92 -0.84
N SER A 5 7.94 -12.66 -0.50
CA SER A 5 6.88 -11.68 -0.19
C SER A 5 6.08 -11.29 -1.43
N VAL A 6 6.72 -11.20 -2.61
CA VAL A 6 6.04 -10.92 -3.89
C VAL A 6 5.03 -12.02 -4.18
N ILE A 7 5.45 -13.29 -4.12
CA ILE A 7 4.61 -14.45 -4.41
C ILE A 7 3.42 -14.51 -3.45
N ILE A 8 3.66 -14.38 -2.14
CA ILE A 8 2.58 -14.39 -1.13
C ILE A 8 1.59 -13.26 -1.38
N SER A 9 2.07 -12.03 -1.58
CA SER A 9 1.20 -10.89 -1.88
C SER A 9 0.40 -11.11 -3.15
N ALA A 10 1.04 -11.57 -4.23
CA ALA A 10 0.38 -11.79 -5.52
C ALA A 10 -0.69 -12.89 -5.45
N ILE A 11 -0.42 -14.00 -4.76
CA ILE A 11 -1.40 -15.09 -4.58
C ILE A 11 -2.63 -14.58 -3.83
N ILE A 12 -2.46 -13.78 -2.77
CA ILE A 12 -3.58 -13.22 -2.02
C ILE A 12 -4.44 -12.32 -2.92
N VAL A 13 -3.82 -11.43 -3.70
CA VAL A 13 -4.54 -10.56 -4.64
C VAL A 13 -5.28 -11.38 -5.68
N TRP A 14 -4.59 -12.35 -6.29
CA TRP A 14 -5.17 -13.23 -7.30
C TRP A 14 -6.36 -14.03 -6.74
N THR A 15 -6.26 -14.58 -5.54
CA THR A 15 -7.37 -15.29 -4.89
C THR A 15 -8.58 -14.39 -4.68
N ILE A 16 -8.40 -13.17 -4.16
CA ILE A 16 -9.51 -12.23 -3.96
C ILE A 16 -10.15 -11.87 -5.31
N ALA A 17 -9.33 -11.59 -6.32
CA ALA A 17 -9.76 -11.20 -7.65
C ALA A 17 -10.57 -12.32 -8.34
N VAL A 18 -10.06 -13.55 -8.35
CA VAL A 18 -10.75 -14.72 -8.93
C VAL A 18 -12.04 -15.03 -8.18
N LEU A 19 -12.06 -14.92 -6.85
CA LEU A 19 -13.29 -15.11 -6.08
C LEU A 19 -14.35 -14.06 -6.42
N ALA A 20 -13.96 -12.80 -6.63
CA ALA A 20 -14.88 -11.75 -7.06
C ALA A 20 -15.41 -11.99 -8.48
N PHE A 21 -14.52 -12.36 -9.40
CA PHE A 21 -14.86 -12.72 -10.78
C PHE A 21 -15.86 -13.88 -10.83
N VAL A 22 -15.52 -15.03 -10.23
CA VAL A 22 -16.40 -16.22 -10.18
C VAL A 22 -17.69 -15.90 -9.41
N GLY A 23 -17.57 -15.17 -8.30
CA GLY A 23 -18.68 -14.73 -7.46
C GLY A 23 -19.75 -13.96 -8.24
N SER A 24 -19.34 -13.13 -9.21
CA SER A 24 -20.26 -12.31 -10.00
C SER A 24 -21.19 -13.12 -10.91
N TYR A 25 -20.82 -14.33 -11.31
CA TYR A 25 -21.69 -15.17 -12.15
C TYR A 25 -22.89 -15.75 -11.39
N PHE A 26 -22.84 -15.80 -10.06
CA PHE A 26 -23.96 -16.32 -9.25
C PHE A 26 -25.11 -15.31 -9.10
N VAL A 27 -24.83 -14.02 -9.32
CA VAL A 27 -25.83 -12.95 -9.22
C VAL A 27 -25.73 -12.08 -10.49
N PRO A 28 -26.25 -12.55 -11.64
CA PRO A 28 -26.26 -11.77 -12.86
C PRO A 28 -27.18 -10.55 -12.70
N VAL A 29 -26.60 -9.37 -12.91
CA VAL A 29 -27.27 -8.05 -12.88
C VAL A 29 -27.30 -7.44 -14.28
N MET A 30 -26.27 -7.69 -15.11
CA MET A 30 -26.19 -7.25 -16.50
C MET A 30 -26.65 -8.33 -17.48
N GLU A 31 -27.07 -7.91 -18.68
CA GLU A 31 -27.43 -8.80 -19.79
C GLU A 31 -26.24 -9.64 -20.27
N ASP A 32 -25.03 -9.06 -20.22
CA ASP A 32 -23.77 -9.72 -20.53
C ASP A 32 -23.04 -10.08 -19.22
N PRO A 33 -23.08 -11.36 -18.80
CA PRO A 33 -22.44 -11.80 -17.56
C PRO A 33 -20.91 -11.72 -17.61
N ASP A 34 -20.30 -11.87 -18.78
CA ASP A 34 -18.85 -11.81 -18.94
C ASP A 34 -18.35 -10.38 -18.80
N LEU A 35 -19.08 -9.42 -19.38
CA LEU A 35 -18.83 -8.00 -19.17
C LEU A 35 -19.00 -7.63 -17.70
N GLN A 36 -20.05 -8.11 -17.04
CA GLN A 36 -20.24 -7.91 -15.60
C GLN A 36 -19.05 -8.46 -14.79
N ALA A 37 -18.60 -9.67 -15.09
CA ALA A 37 -17.50 -10.29 -14.35
C ALA A 37 -16.20 -9.51 -14.48
N ASN A 38 -15.91 -8.97 -15.68
CA ASN A 38 -14.78 -8.07 -15.91
C ASN A 38 -14.89 -6.76 -15.11
N TRP A 39 -16.08 -6.16 -15.03
CA TRP A 39 -16.31 -4.97 -14.20
C TRP A 39 -16.13 -5.25 -12.70
N VAL A 40 -16.72 -6.34 -12.20
CA VAL A 40 -16.59 -6.73 -10.79
C VAL A 40 -15.13 -7.03 -10.45
N LEU A 41 -14.43 -7.74 -11.33
CA LEU A 41 -13.00 -8.02 -11.20
C LEU A 41 -12.17 -6.73 -11.14
N SER A 42 -12.37 -5.80 -12.06
CA SER A 42 -11.65 -4.52 -12.08
C SER A 42 -11.87 -3.71 -10.78
N ILE A 43 -13.12 -3.58 -10.33
CA ILE A 43 -13.45 -2.86 -9.09
C ILE A 43 -12.85 -3.57 -7.86
N ALA A 44 -12.95 -4.90 -7.78
CA ALA A 44 -12.41 -5.68 -6.67
C ALA A 44 -10.87 -5.70 -6.66
N LEU A 45 -10.25 -5.57 -7.82
CA LEU A 45 -8.80 -5.59 -7.98
C LEU A 45 -8.14 -4.40 -7.27
N ILE A 46 -8.76 -3.21 -7.29
CA ILE A 46 -8.20 -2.02 -6.64
C ILE A 46 -7.92 -2.27 -5.14
N PRO A 47 -8.91 -2.57 -4.28
CA PRO A 47 -8.65 -2.84 -2.87
C PRO A 47 -7.77 -4.08 -2.67
N ALA A 48 -7.91 -5.11 -3.51
CA ALA A 48 -7.06 -6.29 -3.42
C ALA A 48 -5.58 -5.95 -3.64
N ALA A 49 -5.26 -5.23 -4.72
CA ALA A 49 -3.89 -4.81 -5.05
C ALA A 49 -3.31 -3.88 -3.98
N LEU A 50 -4.11 -2.98 -3.39
CA LEU A 50 -3.70 -2.17 -2.25
C LEU A 50 -3.33 -3.05 -1.04
N ILE A 51 -4.13 -4.07 -0.72
CA ILE A 51 -3.83 -5.03 0.35
C ILE A 51 -2.53 -5.79 0.05
N GLY A 52 -2.36 -6.29 -1.18
CA GLY A 52 -1.16 -7.01 -1.60
C GLY A 52 0.11 -6.15 -1.50
N ALA A 53 0.05 -4.92 -1.98
CA ALA A 53 1.12 -3.94 -1.86
C ALA A 53 1.40 -3.60 -0.39
N HIS A 54 0.37 -3.38 0.43
CA HIS A 54 0.52 -3.14 1.86
C HIS A 54 1.21 -4.30 2.58
N ILE A 55 0.82 -5.55 2.30
CA ILE A 55 1.46 -6.76 2.85
C ILE A 55 2.93 -6.86 2.45
N TYR A 56 3.28 -6.42 1.24
CA TYR A 56 4.66 -6.39 0.78
C TYR A 56 5.47 -5.32 1.50
N TYR A 57 4.98 -4.07 1.49
CA TYR A 57 5.72 -2.90 1.98
C TYR A 57 5.79 -2.81 3.51
N ARG A 58 4.81 -3.34 4.26
CA ARG A 58 4.85 -3.38 5.73
C ARG A 58 6.07 -4.11 6.30
N LYS A 59 6.78 -4.90 5.49
CA LYS A 59 8.03 -5.58 5.84
C LYS A 59 9.28 -4.71 5.63
N GLY A 60 9.12 -3.42 5.35
CA GLY A 60 10.22 -2.46 5.16
C GLY A 60 10.94 -2.59 3.81
N HIS A 61 10.31 -3.22 2.83
CA HIS A 61 10.90 -3.39 1.50
C HIS A 61 10.92 -2.06 0.72
N GLN A 62 12.02 -1.75 0.05
CA GLN A 62 12.22 -0.47 -0.68
C GLN A 62 12.04 -0.62 -2.21
N THR A 63 11.49 -1.75 -2.67
CA THR A 63 11.35 -2.04 -4.10
C THR A 63 10.47 -0.98 -4.79
N ASN A 64 10.87 -0.53 -5.98
CA ASN A 64 10.06 0.38 -6.80
C ASN A 64 8.68 -0.22 -7.11
N GLY A 65 7.62 0.57 -6.97
CA GLY A 65 6.22 0.13 -7.14
C GLY A 65 5.89 -0.43 -8.53
N LEU A 66 6.46 0.13 -9.61
CA LEU A 66 6.28 -0.41 -10.96
C LEU A 66 6.92 -1.80 -11.10
N LYS A 67 8.15 -1.97 -10.58
CA LYS A 67 8.83 -3.27 -10.58
C LYS A 67 8.08 -4.30 -9.75
N LEU A 68 7.53 -3.88 -8.61
CA LEU A 68 6.71 -4.73 -7.76
C LEU A 68 5.41 -5.15 -8.48
N GLY A 69 4.69 -4.19 -9.05
CA GLY A 69 3.45 -4.42 -9.77
C GLY A 69 3.64 -5.40 -10.92
N LEU A 70 4.67 -5.21 -11.75
CA LEU A 70 4.99 -6.13 -12.86
C LEU A 70 5.29 -7.56 -12.38
N ALA A 71 6.05 -7.71 -11.31
CA ALA A 71 6.36 -9.05 -10.79
C ALA A 71 5.15 -9.72 -10.14
N MET A 72 4.32 -8.96 -9.41
CA MET A 72 3.09 -9.48 -8.82
C MET A 72 2.09 -9.89 -9.92
N PHE A 73 1.94 -9.06 -10.95
CA PHE A 73 1.12 -9.37 -12.12
C PHE A 73 1.66 -10.58 -12.89
N GLY A 74 2.98 -10.74 -13.01
CA GLY A 74 3.59 -11.94 -13.60
C GLY A 74 3.24 -13.22 -12.82
N VAL A 75 3.22 -13.17 -11.49
CA VAL A 75 2.74 -14.29 -10.67
C VAL A 75 1.26 -14.55 -10.88
N ALA A 76 0.43 -13.51 -11.02
CA ALA A 76 -0.99 -13.65 -11.32
C ALA A 76 -1.23 -14.30 -12.70
N ILE A 77 -0.53 -13.88 -13.76
CA ILE A 77 -0.57 -14.53 -15.09
C ILE A 77 -0.27 -16.03 -14.98
N LEU A 78 0.75 -16.41 -14.20
CA LEU A 78 1.09 -17.81 -14.00
C LEU A 78 -0.04 -18.58 -13.29
N MET A 79 -0.67 -17.96 -12.29
CA MET A 79 -1.83 -18.56 -11.63
C MET A 79 -3.04 -18.66 -12.57
N ASP A 80 -3.24 -17.68 -13.45
CA ASP A 80 -4.31 -17.75 -14.45
C ASP A 80 -4.07 -18.88 -15.46
N ALA A 81 -2.84 -19.06 -15.93
CA ALA A 81 -2.52 -20.17 -16.84
C ALA A 81 -2.72 -21.55 -16.18
N ILE A 82 -2.33 -21.69 -14.91
CA ILE A 82 -2.37 -22.98 -14.21
C ILE A 82 -3.79 -23.29 -13.72
N ILE A 83 -4.52 -22.29 -13.22
CA ILE A 83 -5.78 -22.49 -12.51
C ILE A 83 -6.95 -21.90 -13.28
N THR A 84 -6.98 -20.58 -13.50
CA THR A 84 -8.15 -19.88 -14.07
C THR A 84 -8.50 -20.44 -15.45
N VAL A 85 -7.55 -20.51 -16.37
CA VAL A 85 -7.80 -21.01 -17.72
C VAL A 85 -8.21 -22.48 -17.68
N HIS A 86 -7.50 -23.28 -16.88
CA HIS A 86 -7.69 -24.73 -16.89
C HIS A 86 -9.01 -25.18 -16.27
N PHE A 87 -9.39 -24.59 -15.13
CA PHE A 87 -10.57 -25.01 -14.37
C PHE A 87 -11.78 -24.10 -14.55
N LEU A 88 -11.59 -22.84 -14.96
CA LEU A 88 -12.70 -21.87 -15.06
C LEU A 88 -13.03 -21.47 -16.49
N ILE A 89 -12.08 -21.46 -17.43
CA ILE A 89 -12.33 -20.98 -18.80
C ILE A 89 -12.56 -22.13 -19.79
N MET A 90 -11.69 -23.15 -19.78
CA MET A 90 -11.79 -24.28 -20.70
C MET A 90 -13.11 -25.08 -20.60
N PRO A 91 -13.70 -25.31 -19.41
CA PRO A 91 -14.99 -26.00 -19.32
C PRO A 91 -16.15 -25.29 -20.03
N TYR A 92 -16.02 -23.98 -20.26
CA TYR A 92 -17.02 -23.17 -20.96
C TYR A 92 -16.63 -22.85 -22.41
N GLY A 93 -15.66 -23.58 -22.97
CA GLY A 93 -15.28 -23.49 -24.39
C GLY A 93 -14.19 -22.46 -24.71
N GLY A 94 -13.64 -21.76 -23.72
CA GLY A 94 -12.49 -20.88 -23.92
C GLY A 94 -11.16 -21.65 -23.98
N ASN A 95 -10.06 -20.95 -24.27
CA ASN A 95 -8.72 -21.53 -24.28
C ASN A 95 -7.65 -20.49 -23.88
N TYR A 96 -6.40 -20.95 -23.78
CA TYR A 96 -5.25 -20.11 -23.43
C TYR A 96 -5.07 -18.92 -24.36
N ILE A 97 -5.22 -19.13 -25.67
CA ILE A 97 -5.04 -18.06 -26.65
C ILE A 97 -6.15 -17.03 -26.47
N SER A 98 -7.42 -17.45 -26.50
CA SER A 98 -8.56 -16.53 -26.37
C SER A 98 -8.50 -15.70 -25.09
N PHE A 99 -8.08 -16.30 -23.96
CA PHE A 99 -7.94 -15.61 -22.68
C PHE A 99 -6.77 -14.59 -22.68
N PHE A 100 -5.57 -15.00 -23.10
CA PHE A 100 -4.40 -14.11 -23.05
C PHE A 100 -4.34 -13.10 -24.20
N THR A 101 -5.15 -13.26 -25.24
CA THR A 101 -5.32 -12.23 -26.29
C THR A 101 -6.48 -11.28 -25.99
N ASP A 102 -7.25 -11.52 -24.93
CA ASP A 102 -8.37 -10.67 -24.56
C ASP A 102 -7.89 -9.27 -24.14
N PRO A 103 -8.42 -8.18 -24.74
CA PRO A 103 -8.02 -6.82 -24.35
C PRO A 103 -8.39 -6.46 -22.91
N GLY A 104 -9.49 -7.01 -22.37
CA GLY A 104 -9.92 -6.80 -20.99
C GLY A 104 -8.91 -7.35 -20.00
N PHE A 105 -8.33 -8.52 -20.27
CA PHE A 105 -7.23 -9.08 -19.47
C PHE A 105 -6.06 -8.10 -19.34
N TRP A 106 -5.60 -7.52 -20.45
CA TRP A 106 -4.48 -6.58 -20.44
C TRP A 106 -4.83 -5.23 -19.81
N LEU A 107 -6.07 -4.77 -19.95
CA LEU A 107 -6.57 -3.58 -19.26
C LEU A 107 -6.50 -3.77 -17.74
N ILE A 108 -6.95 -4.91 -17.24
CA ILE A 108 -6.88 -5.30 -15.82
C ILE A 108 -5.42 -5.45 -15.38
N GLY A 109 -4.55 -5.96 -16.23
CA GLY A 109 -3.10 -6.02 -15.97
C GLY A 109 -2.47 -4.64 -15.78
N VAL A 110 -2.81 -3.68 -16.64
CA VAL A 110 -2.38 -2.28 -16.52
C VAL A 110 -2.93 -1.64 -15.25
N GLU A 111 -4.20 -1.87 -14.94
CA GLU A 111 -4.82 -1.42 -13.69
C GLU A 111 -4.07 -1.96 -12.47
N TYR A 112 -3.80 -3.27 -12.42
CA TYR A 112 -3.04 -3.91 -11.35
C TYR A 112 -1.72 -3.19 -11.11
N VAL A 113 -0.89 -3.08 -12.15
CA VAL A 113 0.45 -2.50 -12.05
C VAL A 113 0.37 -1.04 -11.61
N THR A 114 -0.61 -0.31 -12.14
CA THR A 114 -0.83 1.11 -11.82
C THR A 114 -1.25 1.29 -10.37
N VAL A 115 -2.16 0.47 -9.83
CA VAL A 115 -2.58 0.56 -8.43
C VAL A 115 -1.42 0.26 -7.48
N VAL A 116 -0.62 -0.77 -7.76
CA VAL A 116 0.57 -1.08 -6.94
C VAL A 116 1.60 0.04 -7.00
N ALA A 117 1.83 0.61 -8.19
CA ALA A 117 2.73 1.75 -8.35
C ALA A 117 2.22 3.00 -7.63
N ALA A 118 0.92 3.27 -7.68
CA ALA A 118 0.26 4.37 -6.98
C ALA A 118 0.37 4.21 -5.46
N TYR A 119 0.13 3.01 -4.94
CA TYR A 119 0.31 2.70 -3.51
C TYR A 119 1.71 3.10 -3.03
N TRP A 120 2.75 2.72 -3.77
CA TRP A 120 4.13 3.03 -3.42
C TRP A 120 4.42 4.54 -3.42
N GLN A 121 3.87 5.30 -4.38
CA GLN A 121 4.02 6.75 -4.40
C GLN A 121 3.33 7.42 -3.21
N ILE A 122 2.12 6.96 -2.87
CA ILE A 122 1.37 7.45 -1.71
C ILE A 122 2.13 7.14 -0.43
N GLU A 123 2.64 5.92 -0.26
CA GLU A 123 3.39 5.52 0.93
C GLU A 123 4.67 6.36 1.10
N LYS A 124 5.38 6.64 0.00
CA LYS A 124 6.52 7.56 0.02
C LYS A 124 6.13 8.97 0.45
N ALA A 125 5.08 9.54 -0.12
CA ALA A 125 4.60 10.87 0.23
C ALA A 125 4.18 10.95 1.71
N VAL A 126 3.45 9.95 2.21
CA VAL A 126 3.05 9.85 3.62
C VAL A 126 4.25 9.65 4.54
N GLY A 127 5.25 8.87 4.11
CA GLY A 127 6.52 8.69 4.83
C GLY A 127 7.25 10.01 5.06
N VAL A 128 7.38 10.83 4.01
CA VAL A 128 7.98 12.16 4.07
C VAL A 128 7.24 13.07 5.06
N VAL A 129 5.90 13.07 5.02
CA VAL A 129 5.08 13.87 5.96
C VAL A 129 5.31 13.44 7.42
N ARG A 130 5.42 12.13 7.69
CA ARG A 130 5.68 11.60 9.03
C ARG A 130 7.05 12.00 9.57
N GLU A 131 8.07 12.05 8.72
CA GLU A 131 9.43 12.45 9.09
C GLU A 131 9.50 13.94 9.44
N VAL A 132 8.92 14.80 8.59
CA VAL A 132 8.82 16.26 8.82
C VAL A 132 8.08 16.56 10.13
N SER A 133 6.96 15.87 10.38
CA SER A 133 6.18 16.01 11.63
C SER A 133 7.00 15.62 12.87
N ARG A 134 7.73 14.51 12.80
CA ARG A 134 8.58 14.01 13.91
C ARG A 134 9.70 14.98 14.24
N ASP A 135 10.36 15.56 13.24
CA ASP A 135 11.46 16.49 13.47
C ASP A 135 10.97 17.86 13.97
N GLY A 136 9.83 18.34 13.47
CA GLY A 136 9.15 19.51 14.04
C GLY A 136 8.80 19.34 15.53
N ALA A 137 8.35 18.15 15.93
CA ALA A 137 8.07 17.83 17.33
C ALA A 137 9.35 17.87 18.19
N LYS A 138 10.46 17.29 17.72
CA LYS A 138 11.76 17.32 18.43
C LYS A 138 12.30 18.75 18.61
N VAL A 139 12.23 19.58 17.57
CA VAL A 139 12.68 20.99 17.62
C VAL A 139 11.87 21.77 18.65
N THR A 140 10.54 21.58 18.66
CA THR A 140 9.64 22.22 19.63
C THR A 140 9.97 21.79 21.06
N GLN A 141 10.25 20.51 21.28
CA GLN A 141 10.62 20.00 22.60
C GLN A 141 11.99 20.53 23.08
N ARG A 142 12.98 20.64 22.19
CA ARG A 142 14.28 21.26 22.52
C ARG A 142 14.13 22.73 22.91
N ARG A 143 13.33 23.50 22.17
CA ARG A 143 13.03 24.92 22.52
C ARG A 143 12.38 25.05 23.89
N LYS A 144 11.40 24.19 24.22
CA LYS A 144 10.77 24.18 25.55
C LYS A 144 11.79 23.90 26.66
N ARG A 145 12.65 22.89 26.48
CA ARG A 145 13.72 22.55 27.45
C ARG A 145 14.73 23.67 27.63
N PHE A 146 15.13 24.32 26.55
CA PHE A 146 16.04 25.46 26.62
C PHE A 146 15.41 26.64 27.37
N LYS A 147 14.16 26.99 27.05
CA LYS A 147 13.44 28.08 27.73
C LYS A 147 13.22 27.81 29.22
N SER A 148 12.97 26.56 29.61
CA SER A 148 12.89 26.19 31.04
C SER A 148 14.24 26.30 31.75
N SER A 149 15.34 25.89 31.11
CA SER A 149 16.70 26.00 31.67
C SER A 149 17.10 27.44 31.91
N VAL A 150 16.85 28.32 30.93
CA VAL A 150 17.14 29.75 31.07
C VAL A 150 16.32 30.34 32.22
N ARG A 151 15.01 30.03 32.29
CA ARG A 151 14.14 30.54 33.36
C ARG A 151 14.57 30.07 34.76
N SER A 152 15.04 28.83 34.91
CA SER A 152 15.55 28.34 36.19
C SER A 152 16.84 29.04 36.62
N GLU A 153 17.74 29.34 35.67
CA GLU A 153 18.96 30.10 35.96
C GLU A 153 18.64 31.54 36.38
N THR A 154 17.71 32.21 35.70
CA THR A 154 17.31 33.58 36.05
C THR A 154 16.70 33.63 37.46
N ALA A 155 15.79 32.71 37.77
CA ALA A 155 15.17 32.62 39.10
C ALA A 155 16.18 32.33 40.22
N THR A 156 17.21 31.54 39.93
CA THR A 156 18.28 31.24 40.89
C THR A 156 19.15 32.47 41.15
N LYS A 157 19.51 33.22 40.09
CA LYS A 157 20.27 34.47 40.22
C LYS A 157 19.50 35.53 41.02
N GLU A 158 18.20 35.69 40.76
CA GLU A 158 17.35 36.63 41.52
C GLU A 158 17.28 36.27 43.01
N ARG A 159 17.10 34.99 43.35
CA ARG A 159 17.09 34.50 44.75
C ARG A 159 18.43 34.76 45.45
N LEU A 160 19.55 34.51 44.79
CA LEU A 160 20.88 34.77 45.35
C LEU A 160 21.09 36.28 45.60
N SER A 161 20.66 37.12 44.67
CA SER A 161 20.73 38.57 44.83
C SER A 161 19.88 39.08 45.99
N GLN A 162 18.66 38.55 46.17
CA GLN A 162 17.82 38.89 47.32
C GLN A 162 18.44 38.47 48.65
N ASN A 163 18.97 37.26 48.73
CA ASN A 163 19.63 36.78 49.95
C ASN A 163 20.85 37.62 50.32
N LEU A 164 21.67 38.02 49.35
CA LEU A 164 22.80 38.92 49.57
C LEU A 164 22.36 40.29 50.10
N ASN A 165 21.32 40.88 49.53
CA ASN A 165 20.79 42.16 49.99
C ASN A 165 20.25 42.08 51.43
N ASN A 166 19.66 40.95 51.83
CA ASN A 166 19.18 40.74 53.20
C ASN A 166 20.31 40.54 54.22
N LEU A 167 21.52 40.16 53.80
CA LEU A 167 22.68 39.99 54.67
C LEU A 167 23.47 41.28 54.90
N LEU A 168 23.29 42.28 54.03
CA LEU A 168 24.01 43.55 54.06
C LEU A 168 23.22 44.70 54.70
N ASN A 169 21.95 44.46 55.05
CA ASN A 169 21.09 45.36 55.81
C ASN A 169 20.92 44.84 57.24
#